data_AF-A0A8T7L9N7-F1
#
_entry.id   AF-A0A8T7L9N7-F1
#
_cell.length_a   1.000
_cell.length_b   1.000
_cell.length_c   1.000
_cell.angle_alpha   90.00
_cell.angle_beta   90.00
_cell.angle_gamma   90.00
#
_symmetry.space_group_name_H-M   'P 1'
#
loop_
_entity.id
_entity.type
_entity.pdbx_description
1 polymer ?
#
loop_
_entity_poly.entity_id
_entity_poly.type
_entity_poly.pdbx_seq_one_letter_code
_entity_poly.pdbx_strand_id
1 'polypeptide(L)'
;GWVFISADGSLARRDGEYESLFEIGIDTTSGDSDIDRWVNVYNDSGDGTDESVALSVLRSVTAGTHTFYFLGKRFGGSGTVLVYDPTLTVIAPGARIYLPLVMKGQ
;
A
#
# COMPACT_ATOMS: atom_id res chain seq x y z
N GLY A 1 -3.08 -19.33 10.95
CA GLY A 1 -4.47 -18.87 10.89
C GLY A 1 -4.70 -18.17 9.56
N TRP A 2 -5.84 -17.50 9.40
CA TRP A 2 -6.11 -16.63 8.26
C TRP A 2 -6.03 -15.18 8.72
N VAL A 3 -5.50 -14.32 7.85
CA VAL A 3 -5.47 -12.87 8.04
C VAL A 3 -6.11 -12.20 6.83
N PHE A 4 -6.99 -11.25 7.10
CA PHE A 4 -7.48 -10.33 6.09
C PHE A 4 -6.61 -9.06 6.15
N ILE A 5 -6.11 -8.64 5.00
CA ILE A 5 -5.27 -7.46 4.86
C ILE A 5 -5.96 -6.55 3.85
N SER A 6 -6.11 -5.28 4.20
CA SER A 6 -6.61 -4.24 3.30
C SER A 6 -5.67 -3.06 3.36
N ALA A 7 -5.28 -2.54 2.20
CA ALA A 7 -4.45 -1.35 2.09
C ALA A 7 -5.07 -0.39 1.06
N ASP A 8 -5.02 0.90 1.36
CA ASP A 8 -5.57 1.94 0.51
C ASP A 8 -4.85 3.27 0.68
N GLY A 9 -5.04 4.15 -0.30
CA GLY A 9 -4.53 5.51 -0.27
C GLY A 9 -4.91 6.30 -1.52
N SER A 10 -4.73 7.61 -1.45
CA SER A 10 -4.92 8.51 -2.59
C SER A 10 -3.58 8.81 -3.26
N LEU A 11 -3.58 8.86 -4.58
CA LEU A 11 -2.41 9.10 -5.39
C LEU A 11 -2.54 10.45 -6.07
N ALA A 12 -1.42 11.18 -6.10
CA ALA A 12 -1.36 12.44 -6.78
C ALA A 12 -0.10 12.54 -7.64
N ARG A 13 -0.22 13.30 -8.71
CA ARG A 13 0.84 13.64 -9.61
C ARG A 13 1.76 14.63 -8.95
N ARG A 14 3.04 14.35 -9.02
CA ARG A 14 4.10 15.27 -8.64
C ARG A 14 5.25 15.14 -9.63
N ASP A 15 5.68 16.27 -10.19
CA ASP A 15 6.84 16.35 -11.09
C ASP A 15 6.74 15.53 -12.40
N GLY A 16 5.53 15.09 -12.78
CA GLY A 16 5.27 14.42 -14.06
C GLY A 16 4.33 13.22 -13.93
N GLU A 17 4.01 12.62 -15.06
CA GLU A 17 3.21 11.38 -15.13
C GLU A 17 4.04 10.18 -14.68
N TYR A 18 3.37 9.17 -14.12
CA TYR A 18 4.02 7.93 -13.71
C TYR A 18 3.09 6.73 -13.80
N GLU A 19 3.71 5.57 -13.94
CA GLU A 19 3.09 4.26 -13.72
C GLU A 19 3.68 3.67 -12.45
N SER A 20 2.83 3.12 -11.61
CA SER A 20 3.21 2.58 -10.30
C SER A 20 2.57 1.23 -10.06
N LEU A 21 3.32 0.38 -9.36
CA LEU A 21 2.85 -0.91 -8.90
C LEU A 21 2.76 -0.90 -7.38
N PHE A 22 1.60 -1.29 -6.88
CA PHE A 22 1.34 -1.48 -5.47
C PHE A 22 1.12 -2.94 -5.14
N GLU A 23 1.69 -3.39 -4.04
CA GLU A 23 1.70 -4.80 -3.62
C GLU A 23 1.54 -4.91 -2.09
N ILE A 24 1.07 -6.07 -1.62
CA ILE A 24 1.10 -6.42 -0.19
C ILE A 24 2.28 -7.37 0.06
N GLY A 25 3.07 -7.09 1.09
CA GLY A 25 4.15 -7.96 1.57
C GLY A 25 3.85 -8.56 2.94
N ILE A 26 4.20 -9.83 3.14
CA ILE A 26 4.15 -10.51 4.44
C ILE A 26 5.57 -11.00 4.76
N ASP A 27 6.17 -10.47 5.82
CA ASP A 27 7.54 -10.75 6.28
C ASP A 27 8.67 -10.41 5.29
N THR A 28 8.34 -9.80 4.15
CA THR A 28 9.29 -9.36 3.13
C THR A 28 8.87 -8.02 2.53
N THR A 29 9.86 -7.23 2.14
CA THR A 29 9.67 -5.98 1.38
C THR A 29 9.66 -6.21 -0.14
N SER A 30 9.78 -7.47 -0.58
CA SER A 30 9.42 -7.88 -1.93
C SER A 30 7.93 -8.21 -1.92
N GLY A 31 7.12 -7.38 -2.58
CA GLY A 31 5.66 -7.59 -2.65
C GLY A 31 5.30 -8.94 -3.26
N ASP A 32 4.10 -9.43 -2.91
CA ASP A 32 3.49 -10.59 -3.55
C ASP A 32 2.85 -10.17 -4.87
N SER A 33 3.39 -10.65 -5.99
CA SER A 33 2.87 -10.33 -7.33
C SER A 33 1.48 -10.88 -7.60
N ASP A 34 1.00 -11.83 -6.79
CA ASP A 34 -0.39 -12.31 -6.86
C ASP A 34 -1.37 -11.35 -6.15
N ILE A 35 -0.86 -10.28 -5.52
CA ILE A 35 -1.63 -9.25 -4.82
C ILE A 35 -1.16 -7.87 -5.28
N ASP A 36 -1.35 -7.60 -6.57
CA ASP A 36 -0.81 -6.39 -7.19
C ASP A 36 -1.92 -5.46 -7.72
N ARG A 37 -1.58 -4.16 -7.78
CA ARG A 37 -2.43 -3.13 -8.39
C ARG A 37 -1.56 -2.12 -9.11
N TRP A 38 -1.76 -2.06 -10.42
CA TRP A 38 -1.13 -1.07 -11.29
C TRP A 38 -1.95 0.21 -11.35
N VAL A 39 -1.35 1.34 -10.99
CA VAL A 39 -2.00 2.65 -11.08
C VAL A 39 -1.15 3.58 -11.92
N ASN A 40 -1.82 4.23 -12.88
CA ASN A 40 -1.22 5.18 -13.80
C ASN A 40 -1.77 6.56 -13.49
N VAL A 41 -0.89 7.50 -13.20
CA VAL A 41 -1.24 8.88 -12.91
C VAL A 41 -0.76 9.75 -14.08
N TYR A 42 -1.72 10.32 -14.81
CA TYR A 42 -1.49 11.14 -16.01
C TYR A 42 -1.77 12.62 -15.74
N ASN A 43 -1.53 13.49 -16.72
CA ASN A 43 -1.98 14.88 -16.65
C ASN A 43 -3.50 14.94 -16.46
N ASP A 44 -3.93 15.64 -15.42
CA ASP A 44 -5.32 15.87 -15.08
C ASP A 44 -5.58 17.37 -14.78
N SER A 45 -6.74 17.71 -14.21
CA SER A 45 -7.09 19.08 -13.81
C SER A 45 -6.29 19.63 -12.62
N GLY A 46 -5.42 18.84 -11.98
CA GLY A 46 -4.51 19.29 -10.92
C GLY A 46 -5.19 19.52 -9.57
N ASP A 47 -6.23 18.74 -9.25
CA ASP A 47 -6.95 18.88 -7.98
C ASP A 47 -6.32 18.09 -6.81
N GLY A 48 -5.31 17.26 -7.10
CA GLY A 48 -4.54 16.53 -6.10
C GLY A 48 -5.18 15.22 -5.66
N THR A 49 -6.23 14.77 -6.34
CA THR A 49 -6.90 13.48 -6.15
C THR A 49 -7.01 12.73 -7.47
N ASP A 50 -5.88 12.54 -8.12
CA ASP A 50 -5.88 12.04 -9.49
C ASP A 50 -6.34 10.58 -9.54
N GLU A 51 -5.83 9.74 -8.62
CA GLU A 51 -6.16 8.32 -8.59
C GLU A 51 -6.27 7.76 -7.15
N SER A 52 -6.87 6.58 -7.03
CA SER A 52 -6.91 5.82 -5.78
C SER A 52 -6.30 4.44 -5.96
N VAL A 53 -5.67 3.95 -4.89
CA VAL A 53 -5.22 2.56 -4.79
C VAL A 53 -5.96 1.88 -3.66
N ALA A 54 -6.44 0.67 -3.93
CA ALA A 54 -7.01 -0.21 -2.92
C ALA A 54 -6.64 -1.66 -3.27
N LEU A 55 -6.15 -2.39 -2.26
CA LEU A 55 -5.73 -3.79 -2.33
C LEU A 55 -6.30 -4.51 -1.13
N SER A 56 -6.92 -5.66 -1.33
CA SER A 56 -7.41 -6.48 -0.22
C SER A 56 -7.19 -7.95 -0.50
N VAL A 57 -6.79 -8.70 0.52
CA VAL A 57 -6.49 -10.12 0.39
C VAL A 57 -6.76 -10.88 1.67
N LEU A 58 -7.16 -12.15 1.52
CA LEU A 58 -7.17 -13.14 2.58
C LEU A 58 -5.97 -14.09 2.37
N ARG A 59 -5.06 -14.16 3.34
CA ARG A 59 -3.87 -15.04 3.27
C ARG A 59 -3.79 -15.94 4.50
N SER A 60 -3.30 -17.16 4.29
CA SER A 60 -2.93 -18.04 5.39
C SER A 60 -1.55 -17.66 5.90
N VAL A 61 -1.39 -17.65 7.22
CA VAL A 61 -0.11 -17.41 7.89
C VAL A 61 0.13 -18.48 8.94
N THR A 62 1.38 -18.82 9.20
CA THR A 62 1.75 -19.72 10.29
C THR A 62 1.52 -19.04 11.65
N ALA A 63 1.62 -19.79 12.75
CA ALA A 63 1.59 -19.18 14.07
C ALA A 63 2.94 -18.50 14.33
N GLY A 64 2.94 -17.21 14.66
CA GLY A 64 4.16 -16.46 14.87
C GLY A 64 3.94 -14.94 14.90
N THR A 65 5.06 -14.22 14.97
CA THR A 65 5.07 -12.77 14.76
C THR A 65 5.28 -12.50 13.28
N HIS A 66 4.42 -11.67 12.69
CA HIS A 66 4.48 -11.31 11.28
C HIS A 66 4.54 -9.79 11.11
N THR A 67 5.21 -9.34 10.06
CA THR A 67 5.22 -7.94 9.62
C THR A 67 4.49 -7.82 8.29
N PHE A 68 3.57 -6.87 8.19
CA PHE A 68 2.80 -6.62 6.98
C PHE A 68 3.23 -5.30 6.36
N TYR A 69 3.35 -5.28 5.04
CA TYR A 69 3.80 -4.11 4.29
C TYR A 69 2.77 -3.73 3.23
N PHE A 70 2.48 -2.44 3.13
CA PHE A 70 1.89 -1.84 1.93
C PHE A 70 3.03 -1.21 1.12
N LEU A 71 3.31 -1.78 -0.04
CA LEU A 71 4.49 -1.46 -0.84
C LEU A 71 4.05 -0.77 -2.12
N GLY A 72 4.70 0.34 -2.47
CA GLY A 72 4.50 1.05 -3.73
C GLY A 72 5.84 1.33 -4.40
N LYS A 73 5.93 1.09 -5.71
CA LYS A 73 7.12 1.42 -6.51
C LYS A 73 6.73 2.08 -7.83
N ARG A 74 7.54 3.05 -8.28
CA ARG A 74 7.44 3.57 -9.64
C ARG A 74 7.97 2.54 -10.62
N PHE A 75 7.16 2.17 -11.60
CA PHE A 75 7.56 1.25 -12.66
C PHE A 75 7.94 2.01 -13.94
N GLY A 76 7.19 3.07 -14.28
CA GLY A 76 7.39 3.87 -15.48
C GLY A 76 7.19 5.38 -15.25
N GLY A 77 7.57 6.18 -16.24
CA GLY A 77 7.43 7.65 -16.21
C GLY A 77 8.47 8.37 -15.35
N SER A 78 8.40 9.71 -15.29
CA SER A 78 9.35 10.56 -14.57
C SER A 78 8.77 11.18 -13.29
N GLY A 79 7.46 11.03 -13.05
CA GLY A 79 6.82 11.56 -11.86
C GLY A 79 7.30 10.93 -10.56
N THR A 80 7.00 11.59 -9.45
CA THR A 80 7.22 11.08 -8.09
C THR A 80 5.96 10.40 -7.60
N VAL A 81 6.06 9.14 -7.17
CA VAL A 81 4.94 8.44 -6.52
C VAL A 81 4.69 9.08 -5.16
N LEU A 82 3.53 9.72 -5.02
CA LEU A 82 3.11 10.36 -3.79
C LEU A 82 1.78 9.75 -3.34
N VAL A 83 1.81 9.08 -2.18
CA VAL A 83 0.63 8.46 -1.56
C VAL A 83 0.19 9.32 -0.38
N TYR A 84 -1.03 9.82 -0.44
CA TYR A 84 -1.69 10.54 0.64
C TYR A 84 -2.54 9.59 1.47
N ASP A 85 -2.53 9.84 2.78
CA ASP A 85 -3.27 9.11 3.80
C ASP A 85 -3.25 7.57 3.65
N PRO A 86 -2.05 6.96 3.47
CA PRO A 86 -1.96 5.53 3.28
C PRO A 86 -2.43 4.78 4.53
N THR A 87 -3.38 3.87 4.36
CA THR A 87 -3.91 3.01 5.41
C THR A 87 -3.53 1.56 5.15
N LEU A 88 -3.11 0.85 6.20
CA LEU A 88 -2.92 -0.60 6.20
C LEU A 88 -3.68 -1.19 7.38
N THR A 89 -4.74 -1.92 7.07
CA THR A 89 -5.59 -2.63 8.04
C THR A 89 -5.30 -4.11 7.99
N VAL A 90 -5.02 -4.71 9.15
CA VAL A 90 -4.83 -6.15 9.30
C VAL A 90 -5.85 -6.67 10.31
N ILE A 91 -6.72 -7.58 9.86
CA ILE A 91 -7.68 -8.29 10.72
C ILE A 91 -7.21 -9.74 10.84
N ALA A 92 -6.77 -10.08 12.04
CA ALA A 92 -6.28 -11.41 12.37
C ALA A 92 -7.11 -11.96 13.56
N PRO A 93 -8.10 -12.83 13.31
CA PRO A 93 -8.94 -13.38 14.37
C PRO A 93 -8.11 -14.07 15.45
N GLY A 94 -8.26 -13.61 16.70
CA GLY A 94 -7.52 -14.15 17.85
C GLY A 94 -6.05 -13.72 17.97
N ALA A 95 -5.57 -12.83 17.10
CA ALA A 95 -4.22 -12.29 17.21
C ALA A 95 -4.13 -11.17 18.25
N ARG A 96 -2.92 -10.99 18.81
CA ARG A 96 -2.53 -9.76 19.50
C ARG A 96 -1.88 -8.84 18.51
N ILE A 97 -2.49 -7.69 18.25
CA ILE A 97 -2.00 -6.70 17.28
C ILE A 97 -1.20 -5.63 18.02
N TYR A 98 0.03 -5.40 17.58
CA TYR A 98 0.87 -4.29 18.04
C TYR A 98 0.93 -3.24 16.94
N LEU A 99 0.29 -2.10 17.16
CA LEU A 99 0.35 -0.96 16.25
C LEU A 99 1.47 -0.03 16.73
N PRO A 100 2.56 0.17 15.97
CA PRO A 100 3.52 1.21 16.30
C PRO A 100 2.82 2.57 16.17
N LEU A 101 2.67 3.28 17.28
CA LEU A 101 2.16 4.65 17.28
C LEU A 101 3.28 5.56 16.75
N VAL A 102 3.27 5.88 15.46
CA VAL A 102 4.18 6.89 14.91
C VAL A 102 3.56 8.26 15.17
N MET A 103 3.91 8.87 16.31
CA MET A 103 3.66 10.30 16.51
C MET A 103 4.67 11.07 15.66
N LYS A 104 4.19 11.86 14.70
CA LYS A 104 5.04 12.80 13.96
C LYS A 104 5.61 13.79 15.00
N GLY A 105 6.94 13.83 15.15
CA GLY A 105 7.61 14.87 15.94
C GLY A 105 7.24 16.25 15.39
N GLN A 106 6.95 17.19 16.29
CA GLN A 106 6.60 18.58 15.95
C GLN A 106 7.70 19.28 15.16
#